data_AF-A0A510IV48-F1
#
_entry.id   AF-A0A510IV48-F1
#
_cell.length_a   1.000
_cell.length_b   1.000
_cell.length_c   1.000
_cell.angle_alpha   90.00
_cell.angle_beta   90.00
_cell.angle_gamma   90.00
#
_symmetry.space_group_name_H-M   'P 1'
#
loop_
_entity.id
_entity.type
_entity.pdbx_description
1 polymer ?
#
loop_
_entity_poly.entity_id
_entity_poly.type
_entity_poly.pdbx_seq_one_letter_code
_entity_poly.pdbx_strand_id
1 'polypeptide(L)'
;MLSLSIYDSNCCSGKEPLLKKSTDITNRLRKVRVFIGWLGLLIATPFFIWGLLGLLGLVPSMLQVFGISGIRIPASITIIGLLVAAIGFWDYD
;
A
#
# COMPACT_ATOMS: atom_id res chain seq x y z
N MET A 1 -26.27 31.73 -32.21
CA MET A 1 -25.04 31.75 -31.38
C MET A 1 -25.29 31.80 -29.87
N LEU A 2 -26.47 32.19 -29.36
CA LEU A 2 -26.76 32.23 -27.90
C LEU A 2 -27.40 30.96 -27.30
N SER A 3 -27.93 30.01 -28.09
CA SER A 3 -28.64 28.84 -27.53
C SER A 3 -27.75 27.66 -27.09
N LEU A 4 -26.47 27.61 -27.49
CA LEU A 4 -25.57 26.52 -27.12
C LEU A 4 -24.96 26.70 -25.71
N SER A 5 -24.86 27.94 -25.22
CA SER A 5 -24.27 28.25 -23.91
C SER A 5 -25.20 27.95 -22.73
N ILE A 6 -26.52 27.90 -22.97
CA ILE A 6 -27.55 27.64 -21.94
C ILE A 6 -27.76 26.13 -21.74
N TYR A 7 -27.51 25.31 -22.75
CA TYR A 7 -27.68 23.85 -22.65
C TYR A 7 -26.56 23.18 -21.83
N ASP A 8 -25.34 23.70 -21.92
CA ASP A 8 -24.17 23.21 -21.18
C ASP A 8 -24.29 23.47 -19.66
N SER A 9 -24.74 24.66 -19.28
CA SER A 9 -24.85 25.07 -17.87
C SER A 9 -25.95 24.33 -17.09
N ASN A 10 -27.05 23.92 -17.76
CA ASN A 10 -28.11 23.11 -17.12
C ASN A 10 -27.78 21.61 -17.04
N CYS A 11 -26.86 21.10 -17.87
CA CYS A 11 -26.42 19.70 -17.82
C CYS A 11 -25.46 19.45 -16.64
N CYS A 12 -24.69 20.46 -16.24
CA CYS A 12 -23.72 20.36 -15.14
C CYS A 12 -24.35 20.47 -13.75
N SER A 13 -25.47 21.19 -13.57
CA SER A 13 -26.10 21.39 -12.25
C SER A 13 -26.74 20.10 -11.69
N GLY A 14 -27.06 19.11 -12.52
CA GLY A 14 -27.56 17.79 -12.10
C GLY A 14 -26.47 16.75 -11.78
N LYS A 15 -25.18 17.05 -12.01
CA LYS A 15 -24.05 16.10 -11.87
C LYS A 15 -23.25 16.28 -10.57
N GLU A 16 -23.49 17.36 -9.83
CA GLU A 16 -22.77 17.73 -8.59
C GLU A 16 -22.76 16.64 -7.49
N PRO A 17 -23.86 15.91 -7.18
CA PRO A 17 -23.82 14.88 -6.13
C PRO A 17 -23.05 13.62 -6.56
N LEU A 18 -22.92 13.37 -7.88
CA LEU A 18 -22.22 12.20 -8.42
C LEU A 18 -20.71 12.46 -8.57
N LEU A 19 -20.32 13.68 -8.95
CA LEU A 19 -18.89 14.06 -8.97
C LEU A 19 -18.32 14.15 -7.57
N LYS A 20 -19.05 14.75 -6.61
CA LYS A 20 -18.57 14.81 -5.23
C LYS A 20 -18.34 13.41 -4.63
N LYS A 21 -19.23 12.45 -4.91
CA LYS A 21 -19.10 11.06 -4.45
C LYS A 21 -17.95 10.32 -5.15
N SER A 22 -17.74 10.54 -6.46
CA SER A 22 -16.65 9.92 -7.20
C SER A 22 -15.27 10.44 -6.77
N THR A 23 -15.12 11.75 -6.58
CA THR A 23 -13.86 12.35 -6.13
C THR A 23 -13.50 11.93 -4.71
N ASP A 24 -14.48 11.77 -3.81
CA ASP A 24 -14.26 11.30 -2.43
C ASP A 24 -13.79 9.83 -2.39
N ILE A 25 -14.41 8.96 -3.20
CA ILE A 25 -14.00 7.56 -3.33
C ILE A 25 -12.59 7.46 -3.93
N THR A 26 -12.28 8.22 -4.98
CA THR A 26 -10.94 8.22 -5.58
C THR A 26 -9.87 8.70 -4.60
N ASN A 27 -10.14 9.75 -3.82
CA ASN A 27 -9.22 10.21 -2.78
C ASN A 27 -9.05 9.17 -1.66
N ARG A 28 -10.15 8.54 -1.22
CA ARG A 28 -10.08 7.44 -0.25
C ARG A 28 -9.29 6.25 -0.77
N LEU A 29 -9.51 5.83 -2.01
CA LEU A 29 -8.79 4.71 -2.61
C LEU A 29 -7.30 5.01 -2.73
N ARG A 30 -6.92 6.23 -3.15
CA ARG A 30 -5.53 6.69 -3.17
C ARG A 30 -4.90 6.63 -1.78
N LYS A 31 -5.61 7.12 -0.76
CA LYS A 31 -5.12 7.12 0.63
C LYS A 31 -4.98 5.70 1.18
N VAL A 32 -5.97 4.84 0.94
CA VAL A 32 -5.98 3.43 1.39
C VAL A 32 -4.84 2.64 0.72
N ARG A 33 -4.55 2.87 -0.56
CA ARG A 33 -3.44 2.22 -1.27
C ARG A 33 -2.07 2.62 -0.71
N VAL A 34 -1.86 3.91 -0.43
CA VAL A 34 -0.64 4.39 0.25
C VAL A 34 -0.53 3.79 1.66
N PHE A 35 -1.64 3.71 2.40
CA PHE A 35 -1.66 3.07 3.71
C PHE A 35 -1.30 1.59 3.63
N ILE A 36 -1.80 0.84 2.64
CA ILE A 36 -1.45 -0.57 2.41
C ILE A 36 0.04 -0.71 2.08
N GLY A 37 0.57 0.19 1.25
CA GLY A 37 1.99 0.27 0.92
C GLY A 37 2.86 0.42 2.17
N TRP A 38 2.52 1.41 3.00
CA TRP A 38 3.16 1.64 4.29
C TRP A 38 2.98 0.49 5.27
N LEU A 39 1.81 -0.15 5.32
CA LEU A 39 1.55 -1.28 6.21
C LEU A 39 2.45 -2.47 5.88
N GLY A 40 2.61 -2.79 4.59
CA GLY A 40 3.50 -3.85 4.12
C GLY A 40 4.96 -3.59 4.50
N LEU A 41 5.40 -2.34 4.37
CA LEU A 41 6.74 -1.90 4.79
C LEU A 41 6.92 -2.02 6.31
N LEU A 42 5.93 -1.59 7.10
CA LEU A 42 5.97 -1.61 8.57
C LEU A 42 6.02 -3.05 9.11
N ILE A 43 5.34 -3.99 8.45
CA ILE A 43 5.39 -5.42 8.79
C ILE A 43 6.73 -6.06 8.39
N ALA A 44 7.29 -5.70 7.23
CA ALA A 44 8.56 -6.25 6.75
C ALA A 44 9.78 -5.72 7.54
N THR A 45 9.72 -4.46 7.99
CA THR A 45 10.82 -3.77 8.70
C THR A 45 11.34 -4.50 9.94
N PRO A 46 10.53 -4.89 10.93
CA PRO A 46 11.01 -5.59 12.12
C PRO A 46 11.62 -6.95 11.78
N PHE A 47 11.07 -7.68 10.81
CA PHE A 47 11.65 -8.95 10.35
C PHE A 47 13.00 -8.75 9.65
N PHE A 48 13.14 -7.67 8.88
CA PHE A 48 14.39 -7.32 8.23
C PHE A 48 15.46 -6.91 9.25
N ILE A 49 15.10 -6.06 10.22
CA ILE A 49 15.98 -5.63 11.31
C ILE A 49 16.39 -6.85 12.15
N TRP A 50 15.46 -7.72 12.50
CA TRP A 50 15.75 -8.93 13.27
C TRP A 50 16.66 -9.90 12.51
N GLY A 51 16.44 -10.07 11.21
CA GLY A 51 17.32 -10.86 10.34
C GLY A 51 18.74 -10.28 10.25
N LEU A 52 18.85 -8.96 10.12
CA LEU A 52 20.13 -8.26 10.05
C LEU A 52 20.90 -8.32 11.38
N LEU A 53 20.21 -8.16 12.53
CA LEU A 53 20.79 -8.36 13.86
C LEU A 53 21.22 -9.82 14.08
N GLY A 54 20.46 -10.77 13.55
CA GLY A 54 20.83 -12.19 13.55
C GLY A 54 22.05 -12.49 12.67
N LEU A 55 22.23 -11.78 11.56
CA LEU A 55 23.41 -11.89 10.68
C LEU A 55 24.67 -11.34 11.35
N LEU A 56 24.52 -10.29 12.16
CA LEU A 56 25.60 -9.66 12.94
C LEU A 56 26.00 -10.47 14.19
N GLY A 57 25.29 -11.56 14.51
CA GLY A 57 25.60 -12.44 15.64
C GLY A 57 25.35 -11.83 17.03
N LEU A 58 24.67 -10.67 17.10
CA LEU A 58 24.39 -9.94 18.35
C LEU A 58 23.22 -10.52 19.17
N VAL A 59 22.41 -11.39 18.55
CA VAL A 59 21.21 -12.02 19.14
C VAL A 59 21.25 -13.51 18.75
N PRO A 60 20.77 -14.46 19.57
CA PRO A 60 20.58 -15.85 19.14
C PRO A 60 19.87 -15.85 17.78
N SER A 61 20.61 -16.29 16.76
CA SER A 61 20.21 -16.12 15.37
C SER A 61 18.92 -16.89 15.11
N MET A 62 18.12 -16.44 14.14
CA MET A 62 16.89 -17.15 13.79
C MET A 62 17.16 -18.60 13.36
N LEU A 63 18.37 -18.89 12.88
CA LEU A 63 18.91 -20.23 12.64
C LEU A 63 19.00 -21.10 13.90
N GLN A 64 19.28 -20.49 15.06
CA GLN A 64 19.40 -21.18 16.34
C GLN A 64 18.05 -21.40 17.03
N VAL A 65 17.04 -20.55 16.75
CA VAL A 65 15.68 -20.67 17.31
C VAL A 65 14.76 -21.51 16.43
N PHE A 66 14.88 -21.40 15.11
CA PHE A 66 14.00 -22.05 14.14
C PHE A 66 14.68 -23.13 13.29
N GLY A 67 16.00 -23.29 13.37
CA GLY A 67 16.76 -24.20 12.51
C GLY A 67 16.87 -23.71 11.06
N ILE A 68 17.70 -24.38 10.26
CA ILE A 68 17.86 -24.11 8.81
C ILE A 68 16.51 -24.18 8.07
N SER A 69 15.62 -25.08 8.51
CA SER A 69 14.29 -25.24 7.92
C SER A 69 13.34 -24.09 8.23
N GLY A 70 13.46 -23.45 9.40
CA GLY A 70 12.50 -22.45 9.85
C GLY A 70 12.81 -21.02 9.39
N ILE A 71 13.89 -20.80 8.64
CA ILE A 71 14.19 -19.53 7.95
C ILE A 71 13.21 -19.22 6.80
N ARG A 72 12.48 -20.22 6.31
CA ARG A 72 11.53 -20.06 5.21
C ARG A 72 10.30 -19.22 5.61
N ILE A 73 9.85 -19.33 6.85
CA ILE A 73 8.68 -18.62 7.38
C ILE A 73 8.90 -17.09 7.47
N PRO A 74 9.96 -16.58 8.11
CA PRO A 74 10.24 -15.14 8.12
C PRO A 74 10.52 -14.60 6.73
N ALA A 75 11.23 -15.37 5.90
CA ALA A 75 11.52 -14.97 4.52
C ALA A 75 10.23 -14.81 3.72
N SER A 76 9.29 -15.75 3.80
CA SER A 76 8.02 -15.66 3.08
C SER A 76 7.16 -14.49 3.56
N ILE A 77 7.08 -14.25 4.88
CA ILE A 77 6.38 -13.08 5.44
C ILE A 77 6.97 -11.78 4.89
N THR A 78 8.30 -11.68 4.84
CA THR A 78 8.99 -10.48 4.34
C THR A 78 8.72 -10.27 2.85
N ILE A 79 8.78 -11.32 2.03
CA ILE A 79 8.48 -11.26 0.60
C ILE A 79 7.03 -10.83 0.36
N ILE A 80 6.07 -11.40 1.09
CA ILE A 80 4.65 -11.03 0.98
C ILE A 80 4.46 -9.57 1.39
N GLY A 81 5.07 -9.12 2.49
CA GLY A 81 5.01 -7.73 2.95
C GLY A 81 5.58 -6.74 1.94
N LEU A 82 6.71 -7.07 1.33
CA LEU A 82 7.33 -6.26 0.27
C LEU A 82 6.50 -6.25 -1.02
N LEU A 83 5.86 -7.37 -1.40
CA LEU A 83 4.95 -7.41 -2.55
C LEU A 83 3.74 -6.50 -2.33
N VAL A 84 3.14 -6.55 -1.14
CA VAL A 84 2.02 -5.68 -0.76
C VAL A 84 2.46 -4.21 -0.75
N ALA A 85 3.68 -3.93 -0.27
CA ALA A 85 4.26 -2.60 -0.31
C ALA A 85 4.40 -2.07 -1.75
N ALA A 86 4.95 -2.90 -2.65
CA ALA A 86 5.13 -2.59 -4.07
C ALA A 86 3.79 -2.36 -4.79
N ILE A 87 2.77 -3.20 -4.53
CA ILE A 87 1.42 -3.01 -5.08
C ILE A 87 0.81 -1.69 -4.62
N GLY A 88 1.02 -1.30 -3.36
CA GLY A 88 0.54 -0.01 -2.83
C GLY A 88 1.21 1.21 -3.47
N PHE A 89 2.44 1.06 -3.95
CA PHE A 89 3.24 2.14 -4.55
C PHE A 89 3.16 2.21 -6.09
N TRP A 90 2.80 1.11 -6.77
CA TRP A 90 2.79 1.00 -8.23
C TRP A 90 1.85 1.99 -8.96
N ASP A 91 0.82 2.49 -8.28
CA ASP A 91 -0.18 3.43 -8.85
C ASP A 91 0.14 4.90 -8.52
N TYR A 92 1.32 5.16 -7.91
CA TYR A 92 1.79 6.51 -7.55
C TYR A 92 2.64 7.18 -8.65
N ASP A 93 3.08 6.41 -9.66
CA ASP A 93 3.70 6.88 -10.92
C ASP A 93 2.66 6.85 -12.05
#